data_AF-K2F654-F1
#
_entry.id   AF-K2F654-F1
#
_cell.length_a   1.000
_cell.length_b   1.000
_cell.length_c   1.000
_cell.angle_alpha   90.00
_cell.angle_beta   90.00
_cell.angle_gamma   90.00
#
_symmetry.space_group_name_H-M   'P 1'
#
loop_
_entity.id
_entity.type
_entity.pdbx_description
1 polymer ?
#
loop_
_entity_poly.entity_id
_entity_poly.type
_entity_poly.pdbx_seq_one_letter_code
_entity_poly.pdbx_strand_id
1 'polypeptide(L)'
;MIYTGYWQIMIQWSYSGEKDHLMDRIARTTKDLGCVLREARKIQNLTQADLATRAGVWQRTVSNIETSGSGAEVDTIFDLLAALDLELHIVPRSKMTPGDLEDIF
;
A
#
# COMPACT_ATOMS: atom_id res chain seq x y z
N MET A 1 -8.34 12.96 -39.10
CA MET A 1 -7.04 13.18 -38.44
C MET A 1 -7.26 14.03 -37.20
N ILE A 2 -7.80 13.48 -36.10
CA ILE A 2 -7.85 14.04 -34.73
C ILE A 2 -8.64 13.09 -33.81
N TYR A 3 -8.14 11.90 -33.45
CA TYR A 3 -8.82 11.04 -32.42
C TYR A 3 -7.88 10.08 -31.68
N THR A 4 -6.58 10.34 -31.61
CA THR A 4 -5.63 9.45 -30.92
C THR A 4 -5.21 9.96 -29.53
N GLY A 5 -5.49 11.21 -29.16
CA GLY A 5 -5.06 11.79 -27.88
C GLY A 5 -6.03 11.61 -26.71
N TYR A 6 -7.35 11.61 -26.96
CA TYR A 6 -8.35 11.53 -25.89
C TYR A 6 -8.37 10.18 -25.17
N TRP A 7 -8.14 9.09 -25.90
CA TRP A 7 -8.10 7.75 -25.31
C TRP A 7 -6.82 7.52 -24.47
N GLN A 8 -5.69 8.12 -24.85
CA GLN A 8 -4.45 8.07 -24.06
C GLN A 8 -4.58 8.83 -22.73
N ILE A 9 -5.22 10.02 -22.77
CA ILE A 9 -5.48 10.84 -21.58
C ILE A 9 -6.53 10.18 -20.69
N MET A 10 -7.60 9.58 -21.24
CA MET A 10 -8.64 8.86 -20.49
C MET A 10 -8.09 7.60 -19.81
N ILE A 11 -7.20 6.85 -20.47
CA ILE A 11 -6.52 5.71 -19.85
C ILE A 11 -5.58 6.20 -18.74
N GLN A 12 -4.80 7.26 -18.95
CA GLN A 12 -3.94 7.83 -17.91
C GLN A 12 -4.72 8.41 -16.71
N TRP A 13 -5.86 9.07 -16.96
CA TRP A 13 -6.74 9.64 -15.91
C TRP A 13 -7.45 8.55 -15.10
N SER A 14 -7.93 7.50 -15.76
CA SER A 14 -8.51 6.33 -15.09
C SER A 14 -7.45 5.55 -14.31
N TYR A 15 -6.20 5.53 -14.77
CA TYR A 15 -5.08 4.86 -14.09
C TYR A 15 -4.48 5.67 -12.94
N SER A 16 -4.66 7.00 -12.93
CA SER A 16 -4.20 7.91 -11.87
C SER A 16 -5.16 7.89 -10.68
N GLY A 17 -6.47 8.06 -10.92
CA GLY A 17 -7.46 8.13 -9.84
C GLY A 17 -7.53 6.86 -8.99
N GLU A 18 -7.36 5.68 -9.60
CA GLU A 18 -7.38 4.42 -8.85
C GLU A 18 -6.11 4.20 -8.02
N LYS A 19 -4.96 4.75 -8.43
CA LYS A 19 -3.71 4.72 -7.65
C LYS A 19 -3.69 5.73 -6.50
N ASP A 20 -4.28 6.91 -6.71
CA ASP A 20 -4.33 7.98 -5.71
C ASP A 20 -5.19 7.58 -4.49
N HIS A 21 -6.29 6.85 -4.70
CA HIS A 21 -7.10 6.29 -3.60
C HIS A 21 -6.47 5.07 -2.93
N LEU A 22 -5.58 4.33 -3.63
CA LEU A 22 -4.94 3.13 -3.09
C LEU A 22 -3.80 3.43 -2.11
N MET A 23 -3.14 4.58 -2.25
CA MET A 23 -2.00 4.98 -1.42
C MET A 23 -2.37 5.69 -0.12
N ASP A 24 -3.62 6.13 0.06
CA ASP A 24 -4.08 6.77 1.31
C ASP A 24 -4.76 5.78 2.28
N ARG A 25 -4.16 4.59 2.44
CA ARG A 25 -4.66 3.56 3.37
C ARG A 25 -4.02 3.73 4.74
N ILE A 26 -4.80 4.21 5.70
CA ILE A 26 -4.39 4.30 7.11
C ILE A 26 -4.30 2.90 7.72
N ALA A 27 -3.09 2.48 8.10
CA ALA A 27 -2.88 1.27 8.89
C ALA A 27 -3.09 1.55 10.39
N ARG A 28 -4.08 0.88 11.02
CA ARG A 28 -4.35 0.99 12.47
C ARG A 28 -4.07 -0.30 13.23
N THR A 29 -3.86 -1.38 12.50
CA THR A 29 -3.53 -2.71 13.00
C THR A 29 -2.37 -3.30 12.19
N THR A 30 -1.71 -4.31 12.74
CA THR A 30 -0.66 -5.05 12.01
C THR A 30 -1.19 -5.72 10.74
N LYS A 31 -2.47 -6.13 10.74
CA LYS A 31 -3.14 -6.67 9.56
C LYS A 31 -3.31 -5.62 8.47
N ASP A 32 -3.68 -4.39 8.84
CA ASP A 32 -3.78 -3.29 7.87
C ASP A 32 -2.43 -3.01 7.23
N LEU A 33 -1.37 -2.95 8.06
CA LEU A 33 0.00 -2.75 7.58
C LEU A 33 0.41 -3.86 6.61
N GLY A 34 0.20 -5.13 6.97
CA GLY A 34 0.47 -6.26 6.07
C GLY A 34 -0.30 -6.18 4.75
N CYS A 35 -1.54 -5.69 4.78
CA CYS A 35 -2.33 -5.45 3.58
C CYS A 35 -1.75 -4.33 2.71
N VAL A 36 -1.32 -3.21 3.31
CA VAL A 36 -0.66 -2.11 2.58
C VAL A 36 0.62 -2.61 1.90
N LEU A 37 1.49 -3.33 2.62
CA LEU A 37 2.73 -3.89 2.07
C LEU A 37 2.45 -4.87 0.91
N ARG A 38 1.42 -5.72 1.06
CA ARG A 38 1.02 -6.67 0.01
C ARG A 38 0.57 -5.96 -1.26
N GLU A 39 -0.24 -4.91 -1.13
CA GLU A 39 -0.73 -4.19 -2.30
C GLU A 39 0.40 -3.40 -2.97
N ALA A 40 1.26 -2.73 -2.20
CA ALA A 40 2.46 -2.08 -2.74
C ALA A 40 3.36 -3.06 -3.52
N ARG A 41 3.59 -4.27 -2.97
CA ARG A 41 4.32 -5.33 -3.67
C ARG A 41 3.69 -5.71 -5.00
N LYS A 42 2.35 -5.90 -5.02
CA LYS A 42 1.62 -6.27 -6.24
C LYS A 42 1.65 -5.15 -7.29
N ILE A 43 1.56 -3.89 -6.89
CA ILE A 43 1.66 -2.74 -7.80
C ILE A 43 3.02 -2.74 -8.51
N GLN A 44 4.08 -3.18 -7.82
CA GLN A 44 5.42 -3.35 -8.40
C GLN A 44 5.60 -4.68 -9.15
N ASN A 45 4.55 -5.50 -9.31
CA ASN A 45 4.56 -6.82 -9.95
C ASN A 45 5.58 -7.81 -9.34
N LEU A 46 5.87 -7.68 -8.04
CA LEU A 46 6.78 -8.57 -7.34
C LEU A 46 6.04 -9.78 -6.77
N THR A 47 6.65 -10.95 -6.81
CA THR A 47 6.21 -12.09 -5.98
C THR A 47 6.68 -11.90 -4.54
N GLN A 48 6.14 -12.69 -3.60
CA GLN A 48 6.63 -12.68 -2.22
C GLN A 48 8.10 -13.10 -2.12
N ALA A 49 8.56 -13.98 -3.02
CA ALA A 49 9.96 -14.40 -3.08
C ALA A 49 10.86 -13.26 -3.59
N ASP A 50 10.39 -12.45 -4.53
CA ASP A 50 11.14 -11.28 -5.03
C ASP A 50 11.30 -10.24 -3.93
N LEU A 51 10.21 -9.91 -3.23
CA LEU A 51 10.26 -8.97 -2.11
C LEU A 51 11.17 -9.48 -0.98
N ALA A 52 11.06 -10.76 -0.63
CA ALA A 52 11.91 -11.39 0.38
C ALA A 52 13.39 -11.29 0.01
N THR A 53 13.73 -11.54 -1.25
CA THR A 53 15.10 -11.42 -1.75
C THR A 53 15.62 -9.99 -1.65
N ARG A 54 14.80 -9.00 -2.02
CA ARG A 54 15.17 -7.56 -1.93
C ARG A 54 15.36 -7.09 -0.49
N ALA A 55 14.52 -7.55 0.43
CA ALA A 55 14.57 -7.19 1.84
C ALA A 55 15.56 -8.04 2.66
N GLY A 56 16.20 -9.05 2.08
CA GLY A 56 17.12 -9.92 2.81
C GLY A 56 16.45 -10.84 3.84
N VAL A 57 15.20 -11.22 3.63
CA VAL A 57 14.40 -12.05 4.55
C VAL A 57 13.88 -13.31 3.88
N TRP A 58 13.25 -14.20 4.65
CA TRP A 58 12.62 -15.41 4.11
C TRP A 58 11.27 -15.09 3.46
N GLN A 59 10.93 -15.76 2.35
CA GLN A 59 9.59 -15.64 1.73
C GLN A 59 8.45 -15.98 2.71
N ARG A 60 8.65 -16.95 3.61
CA ARG A 60 7.69 -17.26 4.69
C ARG A 60 7.45 -16.05 5.59
N THR A 61 8.49 -15.27 5.90
CA THR A 61 8.39 -14.04 6.70
C THR A 61 7.50 -13.02 5.99
N VAL A 62 7.74 -12.78 4.69
CA VAL A 62 6.88 -11.90 3.87
C VAL A 62 5.43 -12.40 3.88
N SER A 63 5.21 -13.69 3.65
CA SER A 63 3.86 -14.28 3.64
C SER A 63 3.14 -14.12 4.98
N ASN A 64 3.83 -14.32 6.09
CA ASN A 64 3.26 -14.14 7.43
C ASN A 64 2.88 -12.67 7.67
N ILE A 65 3.77 -11.73 7.32
CA ILE A 65 3.52 -10.29 7.46
C ILE A 65 2.31 -9.88 6.63
N GLU A 66 2.22 -10.30 5.37
CA GLU A 66 1.13 -9.93 4.46
C GLU A 66 -0.25 -10.51 4.84
N THR A 67 -0.29 -11.58 5.64
CA THR A 67 -1.52 -12.32 5.93
C THR A 67 -2.02 -12.12 7.35
N SER A 68 -1.12 -12.14 8.34
CA SER A 68 -1.47 -12.03 9.76
C SER A 68 -0.88 -10.78 10.42
N GLY A 69 0.26 -10.28 9.94
CA GLY A 69 0.99 -9.17 10.56
C GLY A 69 1.48 -9.45 11.99
N SER A 70 1.33 -10.67 12.49
CA SER A 70 1.64 -11.04 13.88
C SER A 70 3.06 -11.59 13.99
N GLY A 71 3.79 -11.15 15.01
CA GLY A 71 5.15 -11.63 15.31
C GLY A 71 6.25 -11.10 14.38
N ALA A 72 5.96 -10.08 13.58
CA ALA A 72 6.97 -9.39 12.78
C ALA A 72 7.80 -8.47 13.68
N GLU A 73 9.12 -8.58 13.59
CA GLU A 73 10.02 -7.61 14.20
C GLU A 73 9.88 -6.27 13.48
N VAL A 74 9.99 -5.17 14.22
CA VAL A 74 9.87 -3.81 13.67
C VAL A 74 10.92 -3.58 12.58
N ASP A 75 12.14 -4.07 12.79
CA ASP A 75 13.24 -3.98 11.82
C ASP A 75 12.87 -4.65 10.49
N THR A 76 12.25 -5.83 10.53
CA THR A 76 11.76 -6.52 9.32
C THR A 76 10.70 -5.71 8.57
N ILE A 77 9.84 -4.97 9.27
CA ILE A 77 8.89 -4.07 8.61
C ILE A 77 9.63 -2.95 7.87
N PHE A 78 10.67 -2.36 8.49
CA PHE A 78 11.48 -1.33 7.83
C PHE A 78 12.29 -1.88 6.65
N ASP A 79 12.81 -3.11 6.73
CA ASP A 79 13.46 -3.76 5.59
C ASP A 79 12.50 -3.92 4.40
N LEU A 80 11.25 -4.32 4.66
CA LEU A 80 10.23 -4.44 3.61
C LEU A 80 9.82 -3.07 3.04
N LEU A 81 9.68 -2.05 3.90
CA LEU A 81 9.39 -0.69 3.46
C LEU A 81 10.52 -0.17 2.55
N ALA A 82 11.77 -0.33 2.96
CA ALA A 82 12.93 0.06 2.15
C ALA A 82 12.99 -0.71 0.82
N ALA A 83 12.73 -2.02 0.82
CA ALA A 83 12.70 -2.83 -0.39
C ALA A 83 11.56 -2.48 -1.36
N LEU A 84 10.50 -1.83 -0.85
CA LEU A 84 9.36 -1.34 -1.61
C LEU A 84 9.44 0.16 -1.92
N ASP A 85 10.50 0.86 -1.52
CA ASP A 85 10.64 2.32 -1.66
C ASP A 85 9.49 3.09 -0.98
N LEU A 86 9.16 2.67 0.24
CA LEU A 86 8.12 3.26 1.09
C LEU A 86 8.71 3.83 2.38
N GLU A 87 8.03 4.83 2.93
CA GLU A 87 8.32 5.40 4.25
C GLU A 87 7.13 5.22 5.22
N LEU A 88 7.43 5.19 6.52
CA LEU A 88 6.41 5.12 7.57
C LEU A 88 6.16 6.51 8.16
N HIS A 89 4.97 7.05 7.93
CA HIS A 89 4.54 8.32 8.51
C HIS A 89 3.64 8.09 9.73
N ILE A 90 4.04 8.62 10.90
CA ILE A 90 3.28 8.52 12.14
C ILE A 90 2.61 9.85 12.43
N VAL A 91 1.27 9.84 12.43
CA VAL A 91 0.44 11.04 12.62
C VAL A 91 -0.56 10.85 13.76
N PRO A 92 -1.10 11.95 14.34
CA PRO A 92 -2.23 11.85 15.25
C PRO A 92 -3.40 11.08 14.63
N ARG A 93 -4.08 10.24 15.43
CA ARG A 93 -5.21 9.44 14.94
C ARG A 93 -6.35 10.35 14.48
N SER A 94 -6.82 10.16 13.25
CA SER A 94 -8.03 10.82 12.76
C SER A 94 -9.23 10.45 13.62
N LYS A 95 -9.97 11.46 14.07
CA LYS A 95 -11.26 11.31 14.74
C LYS A 95 -12.32 11.68 13.70
N MET A 96 -13.28 10.80 13.44
CA MET A 96 -14.50 11.25 12.75
C MET A 96 -15.17 12.26 13.66
N THR A 97 -15.34 13.48 13.16
CA THR A 97 -16.15 14.49 13.80
C THR A 97 -17.59 14.33 13.33
N PRO A 98 -18.60 14.68 14.14
CA PRO A 98 -20.01 14.61 13.73
C PRO A 98 -20.30 15.36 12.42
N GLY A 99 -19.54 16.41 12.09
CA GLY A 99 -19.67 17.14 10.82
C GLY A 99 -19.28 16.34 9.58
N ASP A 100 -18.35 15.38 9.68
CA ASP A 100 -17.97 14.51 8.55
C ASP A 100 -19.11 13.55 8.14
N LEU A 101 -20.12 13.41 8.99
CA LEU A 101 -21.28 12.54 8.79
C LEU A 101 -22.44 13.28 8.11
N GLU A 102 -22.46 14.62 8.18
CA GLU A 102 -23.48 15.46 7.53
C GLU A 102 -23.25 15.53 6.01
N ASP A 103 -22.03 15.33 5.52
CA ASP A 103 -21.71 15.34 4.08
C ASP A 103 -22.01 14.00 3.36
N ILE A 104 -22.46 12.97 4.10
CA ILE A 104 -22.74 11.62 3.58
C ILE A 104 -24.25 11.40 3.30
N PHE A 105 -25.13 12.25 3.84
CA PHE A 105 -26.59 12.18 3.67
C PHE A 105 -27.11 13.36 2.86
#